data_AF-A0A7G9ZE10-F1
#
_entry.id   AF-A0A7G9ZE10-F1
#
_cell.length_a   1.000
_cell.length_b   1.000
_cell.length_c   1.000
_cell.angle_alpha   90.00
_cell.angle_beta   90.00
_cell.angle_gamma   90.00
#
_symmetry.space_group_name_H-M   'P 1'
#
loop_
_entity.id
_entity.type
_entity.pdbx_description
1 polymer ?
#
loop_
_entity_poly.entity_id
_entity_poly.type
_entity_poly.pdbx_seq_one_letter_code
_entity_poly.pdbx_strand_id
1 'polypeptide(L)'
;HFTKELVKMSRSVTAIEIDGGLCQVTKEAVNPSENIKVIQTDILKFSFPKHINYKIYGNIPYNISTDIVKRITFESQAKYSYLIVEKGFAKRLQNLQRALGLLLMVEMDIKMLKKVPPLY
;
A
#
# COMPACT_ATOMS: atom_id res chain seq x y z
N HIS A 1 15.35 -1.43 -0.81
CA HIS A 1 14.01 -1.17 -1.38
C HIS A 1 13.05 -2.29 -0.97
N PHE A 2 11.87 -1.95 -0.45
CA PHE A 2 10.87 -2.94 0.01
C PHE A 2 10.47 -3.95 -1.07
N THR A 3 10.36 -3.52 -2.33
CA THR A 3 10.02 -4.37 -3.47
C THR A 3 10.94 -5.58 -3.60
N LYS A 4 12.26 -5.40 -3.39
CA LYS A 4 13.23 -6.50 -3.47
C LYS A 4 13.01 -7.58 -2.40
N GLU A 5 12.66 -7.18 -1.19
CA GLU A 5 12.35 -8.13 -0.11
C GLU A 5 10.97 -8.78 -0.32
N LEU A 6 9.98 -8.02 -0.81
CA LEU A 6 8.65 -8.55 -1.17
C LEU A 6 8.73 -9.62 -2.26
N VAL A 7 9.60 -9.43 -3.25
CA VAL A 7 9.86 -10.39 -4.33
C VAL A 7 10.38 -11.72 -3.81
N LYS A 8 11.27 -11.70 -2.81
CA LYS A 8 11.82 -12.92 -2.20
C LYS A 8 10.79 -13.69 -1.37
N MET A 9 9.89 -12.98 -0.68
CA MET A 9 8.94 -13.59 0.26
C MET A 9 7.58 -13.95 -0.34
N SER A 10 7.29 -13.50 -1.57
CA SER A 10 5.97 -13.61 -2.19
C SER A 10 6.01 -14.49 -3.43
N ARG A 11 4.91 -15.21 -3.70
CA ARG A 11 4.75 -15.98 -4.94
C ARG A 11 4.80 -15.08 -6.18
N SER A 12 4.24 -13.88 -6.09
CA SER A 12 4.23 -12.88 -7.16
C SER A 12 4.03 -11.48 -6.61
N VAL A 13 4.65 -10.48 -7.22
CA VAL A 13 4.54 -9.06 -6.83
C VAL A 13 4.06 -8.23 -8.01
N THR A 14 3.13 -7.30 -7.78
CA THR A 14 2.80 -6.22 -8.71
C THR A 14 3.14 -4.91 -8.02
N ALA A 15 4.20 -4.25 -8.48
CA ALA A 15 4.60 -2.94 -8.01
C ALA A 15 3.88 -1.86 -8.84
N ILE A 16 3.22 -0.93 -8.15
CA ILE A 16 2.52 0.21 -8.75
C ILE A 16 3.27 1.46 -8.34
N GLU A 17 3.72 2.23 -9.31
CA GLU A 17 4.48 3.47 -9.09
C GLU A 17 4.04 4.51 -10.13
N ILE A 18 3.89 5.76 -9.73
CA ILE A 18 3.45 6.83 -10.63
C ILE A 18 4.62 7.42 -11.40
N ASP A 19 5.80 7.47 -10.77
CA ASP A 19 7.02 8.02 -11.35
C ASP A 19 7.71 7.01 -12.30
N GLY A 20 7.89 7.41 -13.55
CA GLY A 20 8.50 6.55 -14.57
C GLY A 20 9.98 6.26 -14.33
N GLY A 21 10.73 7.20 -13.74
CA GLY A 21 12.12 7.00 -13.36
C GLY A 21 12.27 5.98 -12.24
N LEU A 22 11.46 6.11 -11.18
CA LEU A 22 11.43 5.13 -10.08
C LEU A 22 10.94 3.75 -10.54
N CYS A 23 10.05 3.69 -11.52
CA CYS A 23 9.69 2.43 -12.18
C CYS A 23 10.90 1.74 -12.80
N GLN A 24 11.76 2.47 -13.52
CA GLN A 24 12.96 1.88 -14.14
C GLN A 24 13.96 1.43 -13.08
N VAL A 25 14.25 2.28 -12.08
CA VAL A 25 15.11 1.91 -10.94
C VAL A 25 14.59 0.65 -10.25
N THR A 26 13.28 0.53 -10.07
CA THR A 26 12.67 -0.66 -9.46
C THR A 26 12.85 -1.90 -10.34
N LYS A 27 12.63 -1.79 -11.66
CA LYS A 27 12.84 -2.90 -12.61
C LYS A 27 14.29 -3.39 -12.61
N GLU A 28 15.24 -2.48 -12.62
CA GLU A 28 16.67 -2.80 -12.54
C GLU A 28 17.02 -3.47 -11.20
N ALA A 29 16.51 -2.94 -10.08
CA ALA A 29 16.81 -3.46 -8.75
C ALA A 29 16.25 -4.86 -8.46
N VAL A 30 15.23 -5.30 -9.20
CA VAL A 30 14.60 -6.62 -9.05
C VAL A 30 14.99 -7.62 -10.14
N ASN A 31 15.72 -7.19 -11.18
CA ASN A 31 16.28 -8.08 -12.20
C ASN A 31 17.24 -9.11 -11.56
N PRO A 32 17.20 -10.42 -11.91
CA PRO A 32 16.37 -11.10 -12.92
C PRO A 32 15.13 -11.82 -12.36
N SER A 33 14.52 -11.29 -11.31
CA SER A 33 13.33 -11.92 -10.73
C SER A 33 12.16 -11.90 -11.71
N GLU A 34 11.61 -13.08 -12.02
CA GLU A 34 10.50 -13.22 -12.98
C GLU A 34 9.12 -13.08 -12.32
N ASN A 35 9.04 -13.22 -11.00
CA ASN A 35 7.80 -13.18 -10.23
C ASN A 35 7.34 -11.75 -9.92
N ILE A 36 7.74 -10.74 -10.69
CA ILE A 36 7.36 -9.34 -10.48
C ILE A 36 6.92 -8.64 -11.76
N LYS A 37 5.86 -7.83 -11.65
CA LYS A 37 5.44 -6.85 -12.65
C LYS A 37 5.55 -5.45 -12.07
N VAL A 38 6.14 -4.51 -12.81
CA VAL A 38 6.21 -3.09 -12.43
C VAL A 38 5.33 -2.30 -13.39
N ILE A 39 4.28 -1.69 -12.87
CA ILE A 39 3.26 -0.95 -13.61
C ILE A 39 3.39 0.53 -13.26
N GLN A 40 3.64 1.35 -14.28
CA GLN A 40 3.66 2.80 -14.13
C GLN A 40 2.23 3.33 -14.19
N THR A 41 1.61 3.61 -13.05
CA THR A 41 0.24 4.15 -12.98
C THR A 41 -0.01 4.83 -11.64
N ASP A 42 -0.96 5.76 -11.66
CA ASP A 42 -1.55 6.32 -10.44
C ASP A 42 -2.37 5.24 -9.71
N ILE A 43 -2.05 5.00 -8.43
CA ILE A 43 -2.76 4.05 -7.57
C ILE A 43 -4.23 4.43 -7.38
N LEU A 44 -4.56 5.72 -7.43
CA LEU A 44 -5.94 6.21 -7.34
C LEU A 44 -6.76 5.90 -8.60
N LYS A 45 -6.10 5.52 -9.70
CA LYS A 45 -6.74 5.09 -10.96
C LYS A 45 -6.56 3.61 -11.24
N PHE A 46 -5.77 2.91 -10.43
CA PHE A 46 -5.50 1.50 -10.61
C PHE A 46 -6.77 0.67 -10.41
N SER A 47 -6.95 -0.32 -11.28
CA SER A 47 -8.03 -1.30 -11.18
C SER A 47 -7.54 -2.51 -10.40
N PHE A 48 -8.00 -2.63 -9.16
CA PHE A 48 -7.61 -3.76 -8.33
C PHE A 48 -8.16 -5.08 -8.88
N PRO A 49 -7.35 -6.16 -8.82
CA PRO A 49 -7.83 -7.48 -9.22
C PRO A 49 -9.04 -7.92 -8.40
N LYS A 50 -10.01 -8.55 -9.07
CA LYS A 50 -11.19 -9.15 -8.42
C LYS A 50 -11.05 -10.67 -8.40
N HIS A 51 -11.70 -11.31 -7.43
CA HIS A 51 -11.77 -12.78 -7.31
C HIS A 51 -10.42 -13.49 -7.14
N ILE A 52 -9.38 -12.77 -6.73
CA ILE A 52 -8.09 -13.35 -6.37
C ILE A 52 -7.72 -12.94 -4.95
N ASN A 53 -7.04 -13.82 -4.22
CA ASN A 53 -6.53 -13.52 -2.88
C ASN A 53 -5.18 -12.82 -2.99
N TYR A 54 -5.11 -11.59 -2.52
CA TYR A 54 -3.87 -10.82 -2.47
C TYR A 54 -3.78 -9.99 -1.20
N LYS A 55 -2.60 -9.44 -0.97
CA LYS A 55 -2.31 -8.50 0.12
C LYS A 55 -1.69 -7.24 -0.49
N ILE A 56 -1.90 -6.11 0.16
CA ILE A 56 -1.30 -4.83 -0.23
C ILE A 56 -0.21 -4.48 0.77
N TYR A 57 0.89 -3.93 0.27
CA TYR A 57 1.93 -3.30 1.06
C TYR A 57 2.26 -1.94 0.45
N GLY A 58 2.45 -0.91 1.27
CA GLY A 58 2.86 0.40 0.76
C GLY A 58 3.46 1.31 1.82
N ASN A 59 4.57 1.96 1.48
CA ASN A 59 5.03 3.17 2.17
C ASN A 59 4.44 4.37 1.43
N ILE A 60 3.31 4.88 1.92
CA ILE A 60 2.49 5.82 1.14
C ILE A 60 2.80 7.28 1.51
N PRO A 61 2.77 8.20 0.54
CA PRO A 61 3.04 9.61 0.79
C PRO A 61 1.92 10.27 1.62
N TYR A 62 2.30 11.21 2.49
CA TYR A 62 1.39 11.78 3.49
C TYR A 62 0.25 12.60 2.86
N ASN A 63 0.52 13.28 1.75
CA ASN A 63 -0.39 14.24 1.11
C ASN A 63 -1.64 13.58 0.52
N ILE A 64 -1.54 12.32 0.09
CA ILE A 64 -2.65 11.55 -0.50
C ILE A 64 -3.01 10.29 0.31
N SER A 65 -2.53 10.21 1.57
CA SER A 65 -2.74 9.01 2.41
C SER A 65 -4.22 8.70 2.66
N THR A 66 -5.07 9.73 2.82
CA THR A 66 -6.52 9.54 2.98
C THR A 66 -7.15 8.94 1.73
N ASP A 67 -6.78 9.42 0.55
CA ASP A 67 -7.36 8.96 -0.71
C ASP A 67 -6.92 7.54 -1.02
N ILE A 68 -5.64 7.22 -0.79
CA ILE A 68 -5.12 5.86 -0.96
C ILE A 68 -5.83 4.88 -0.01
N VAL A 69 -5.97 5.24 1.28
CA VAL A 69 -6.64 4.35 2.24
C VAL A 69 -8.10 4.13 1.83
N LYS A 70 -8.85 5.18 1.51
CA LYS A 70 -10.23 5.04 1.02
C LYS A 70 -10.31 4.16 -0.23
N ARG A 71 -9.43 4.40 -1.21
CA ARG A 71 -9.38 3.62 -2.44
C ARG A 71 -9.14 2.14 -2.16
N ILE A 72 -8.18 1.81 -1.30
CA ILE A 72 -7.89 0.43 -0.89
C ILE A 72 -9.07 -0.18 -0.14
N THR A 73 -9.71 0.58 0.76
CA THR A 73 -10.83 0.11 1.57
C THR A 73 -12.06 -0.20 0.74
N PHE A 74 -12.44 0.69 -0.18
CA PHE A 74 -13.72 0.59 -0.87
C PHE A 74 -13.64 -0.07 -2.25
N GLU A 75 -12.45 -0.13 -2.87
CA GLU A 75 -12.32 -0.61 -4.25
C GLU A 75 -11.43 -1.85 -4.40
N SER A 76 -10.78 -2.29 -3.32
CA SER A 76 -9.93 -3.48 -3.33
C SER A 76 -10.53 -4.59 -2.47
N GLN A 77 -10.29 -5.85 -2.88
CA GLN A 77 -10.66 -7.06 -2.14
C GLN A 77 -9.45 -7.69 -1.44
N ALA A 78 -8.41 -6.90 -1.15
CA ALA A 78 -7.21 -7.37 -0.47
C ALA A 78 -7.55 -7.93 0.92
N LYS A 79 -7.02 -9.12 1.24
CA LYS A 79 -7.24 -9.74 2.56
C LYS A 79 -6.57 -8.96 3.70
N TYR A 80 -5.40 -8.38 3.42
CA TYR A 80 -4.67 -7.53 4.36
C TYR A 80 -3.97 -6.41 3.62
N SER A 81 -3.94 -5.23 4.25
CA SER A 81 -3.23 -4.05 3.76
C SER A 81 -2.25 -3.57 4.83
N TYR A 82 -0.96 -3.61 4.51
CA TYR A 82 0.13 -3.17 5.39
C TYR A 82 0.66 -1.83 4.91
N LEU A 83 0.32 -0.76 5.62
CA LEU A 83 0.67 0.61 5.22
C LEU A 83 1.62 1.23 6.24
N ILE A 84 2.70 1.82 5.75
CA ILE A 84 3.52 2.75 6.53
C ILE A 84 2.98 4.15 6.27
N VAL A 85 2.63 4.84 7.35
CA VAL A 85 2.04 6.18 7.34
C VAL A 85 2.58 7.01 8.50
N GLU A 86 2.36 8.33 8.44
CA GLU A 86 2.66 9.20 9.57
C GLU A 86 1.88 8.81 10.82
N LYS A 87 2.54 8.89 11.99
CA LYS A 87 1.94 8.53 13.28
C LYS A 87 0.64 9.30 13.56
N GLY A 88 0.59 10.59 13.21
CA GLY A 88 -0.59 11.42 13.38
C GLY A 88 -1.77 10.88 12.57
N PHE A 89 -1.51 10.47 11.32
CA PHE A 89 -2.52 9.87 10.45
C PHE A 89 -2.98 8.50 10.96
N ALA A 90 -2.07 7.62 11.38
CA ALA A 90 -2.44 6.32 11.96
C ALA A 90 -3.40 6.46 13.14
N LYS A 91 -3.15 7.43 14.04
CA LYS A 91 -4.06 7.75 15.15
C LYS A 91 -5.42 8.27 14.67
N ARG A 92 -5.46 9.06 13.58
CA ARG A 92 -6.72 9.54 13.00
C ARG A 92 -7.57 8.40 12.46
N LEU A 93 -6.95 7.39 11.85
CA LEU A 93 -7.65 6.22 11.32
C LEU A 93 -8.36 5.40 12.41
N GLN A 94 -7.80 5.36 13.63
CA GLN A 94 -8.41 4.64 14.75
C GLN A 94 -9.36 5.50 15.60
N ASN A 95 -9.52 6.79 15.28
CA ASN A 95 -10.36 7.68 16.05
C ASN A 95 -11.79 7.70 15.48
N LEU A 96 -12.71 7.03 16.17
CA LEU A 96 -14.14 6.93 15.78
C LEU A 96 -14.93 8.22 15.99
N GLN A 97 -14.38 9.21 16.69
CA GLN A 97 -14.95 10.56 16.77
C GLN A 97 -14.71 11.36 15.48
N ARG A 98 -13.97 10.79 14.51
CA ARG A 98 -13.72 11.40 13.21
C ARG A 98 -14.40 10.60 12.11
N ALA A 99 -15.00 11.32 11.16
CA ALA A 99 -15.71 10.73 10.03
C ALA A 99 -14.90 9.66 9.28
N LEU A 100 -13.59 9.89 9.06
CA LEU A 100 -12.74 8.92 8.38
C LEU A 100 -12.57 7.61 9.18
N GLY A 101 -12.29 7.70 10.48
CA GLY A 101 -12.12 6.49 11.30
C GLY A 101 -13.40 5.68 11.39
N LEU A 102 -14.54 6.36 11.58
CA LEU A 102 -15.86 5.72 11.60
C LEU A 102 -16.19 5.04 10.27
N LEU A 103 -15.97 5.74 9.15
CA LEU A 103 -16.23 5.26 7.80
C LEU A 103 -15.43 3.99 7.48
N LEU A 104 -14.14 3.97 7.83
CA LEU A 104 -13.27 2.83 7.50
C LEU A 104 -13.52 1.61 8.39
N MET A 105 -13.93 1.81 9.65
CA MET A 105 -14.17 0.71 10.58
C MET A 105 -15.33 -0.21 10.15
N VAL A 106 -16.27 0.31 9.35
CA VAL A 106 -17.37 -0.49 8.79
C VAL A 106 -16.86 -1.58 7.84
N GLU A 107 -15.77 -1.31 7.14
CA GLU A 107 -15.21 -2.21 6.11
C GLU A 107 -13.98 -2.99 6.59
N MET A 108 -13.23 -2.46 7.56
CA MET A 108 -11.94 -3.05 7.96
C MET A 108 -11.53 -2.77 9.40
N ASP A 109 -10.86 -3.75 9.99
CA ASP A 109 -10.15 -3.61 11.26
C ASP A 109 -8.80 -2.91 11.07
N ILE A 110 -8.62 -1.76 11.71
CA ILE A 110 -7.38 -0.98 11.64
C ILE A 110 -6.57 -1.14 12.94
N LYS A 111 -5.37 -1.72 12.81
CA LYS A 111 -4.44 -1.93 13.92
C LYS A 111 -3.07 -1.33 13.63
N MET A 112 -2.58 -0.47 14.54
CA MET A 112 -1.17 -0.06 14.54
C MET A 112 -0.29 -1.21 15.02
N LEU A 113 0.61 -1.70 14.16
CA LEU A 113 1.50 -2.83 14.47
C LEU A 113 2.80 -2.37 15.13
N LYS A 114 3.42 -1.32 14.61
CA LYS A 114 4.73 -0.83 15.07
C LYS A 114 4.88 0.66 14.75
N LYS A 115 5.58 1.39 15.62
CA LYS A 115 6.07 2.74 15.34
C LYS A 115 7.43 2.64 14.65
N VAL A 116 7.55 3.20 13.44
CA VAL A 116 8.84 3.32 12.74
C VAL A 116 9.51 4.64 13.16
N PRO A 117 10.73 4.62 13.73
CA PRO A 117 11.48 5.83 14.04
C PRO A 117 11.82 6.61 12.76
N PRO A 118 11.91 7.95 12.80
CA PRO A 118 12.28 8.77 11.65
C PRO A 118 13.75 8.61 11.23
N LEU A 119 14.57 7.92 12.02
CA LEU A 119 16.01 7.71 11.80
C LEU A 119 16.26 6.29 11.30
N TYR A 120 15.99 6.04 10.02
CA TYR A 120 16.55 4.94 9.22
C TYR A 120 16.56 5.32 7.74
#